data_AF-A0A2M7G1H0-F1
#
_entry.id   AF-A0A2M7G1H0-F1
#
_cell.length_a   1.000
_cell.length_b   1.000
_cell.length_c   1.000
_cell.angle_alpha   90.00
_cell.angle_beta   90.00
_cell.angle_gamma   90.00
#
_symmetry.space_group_name_H-M   'P 1'
#
loop_
_entity.id
_entity.type
_entity.pdbx_description
1 polymer ?
#
loop_
_entity_poly.entity_id
_entity_poly.type
_entity_poly.pdbx_seq_one_letter_code
_entity_poly.pdbx_strand_id
1 'polypeptide(L)'
;MEKKKLLVLDLDETLIYSSESKLNREQDFFAADYYVYKRPYLDDFLEYCRQNFFISIWTSADAFYAKDIIKSIFKEDDHFEFIWTREKCTNYFDQEFLEYIPVKNFKKIKNKGYDLNHVICLDDSPEKHIKNYGNLVRVKPYFGEVEDNELLFLIEYLKKLQFEINIRIVEKRGWRNFISNHA
;
A
#
# COMPACT_ATOMS: atom_id res chain seq x y z
N MET A 1 -7.64 -17.06 -19.67
CA MET A 1 -7.33 -16.84 -18.24
C MET A 1 -7.13 -15.35 -18.06
N GLU A 2 -7.87 -14.70 -17.17
CA GLU A 2 -7.59 -13.30 -16.84
C GLU A 2 -6.18 -13.19 -16.23
N LYS A 3 -5.41 -12.22 -16.71
CA LYS A 3 -4.07 -11.95 -16.19
C LYS A 3 -4.20 -11.35 -14.80
N LYS A 4 -3.41 -11.83 -13.83
CA LYS A 4 -3.34 -11.23 -12.49
C LYS A 4 -3.09 -9.72 -12.61
N LYS A 5 -3.79 -8.93 -11.80
CA LYS A 5 -3.60 -7.48 -11.71
C LYS A 5 -2.34 -7.16 -10.91
N LEU A 6 -1.74 -6.00 -11.15
CA LEU A 6 -0.63 -5.49 -10.35
C LEU A 6 -1.19 -4.80 -9.11
N LEU A 7 -0.75 -5.22 -7.93
CA LEU A 7 -1.05 -4.60 -6.65
C LEU A 7 0.20 -3.88 -6.13
N VAL A 8 0.12 -2.55 -6.05
CA VAL A 8 1.19 -1.69 -5.53
C VAL A 8 0.87 -1.31 -4.09
N LEU A 9 1.70 -1.75 -3.16
CA LEU A 9 1.52 -1.55 -1.73
C LEU A 9 2.43 -0.43 -1.22
N ASP A 10 1.86 0.52 -0.47
CA ASP A 10 2.64 1.33 0.47
C ASP A 10 3.00 0.53 1.73
N LEU A 11 3.94 1.03 2.54
CA LEU A 11 4.39 0.37 3.76
C LEU A 11 3.82 1.05 5.01
N ASP A 12 4.33 2.24 5.34
CA ASP A 12 3.97 3.00 6.53
C ASP A 12 2.52 3.48 6.50
N GLU A 13 1.88 3.46 7.67
CA GLU A 13 0.45 3.73 7.89
C GLU A 13 -0.52 2.86 7.06
N THR A 14 0.00 1.92 6.26
CA THR A 14 -0.74 1.04 5.36
C THR A 14 -0.67 -0.41 5.84
N LEU A 15 0.52 -1.00 5.88
CA LEU A 15 0.78 -2.38 6.30
C LEU A 15 1.37 -2.47 7.72
N ILE A 16 2.09 -1.43 8.13
CA ILE A 16 2.78 -1.34 9.41
C ILE A 16 2.66 0.08 9.97
N TYR A 17 3.02 0.23 11.24
CA TYR A 17 3.28 1.51 11.86
C TYR A 17 4.66 1.48 12.51
N SER A 18 5.49 2.47 12.23
CA SER A 18 6.83 2.62 12.81
C SER A 18 6.88 3.84 13.71
N SER A 19 7.44 3.69 14.91
CA SER A 19 7.51 4.76 15.90
C SER A 19 8.89 4.85 16.53
N GLU A 20 9.39 6.07 16.72
CA GLU A 20 10.64 6.32 17.46
C GLU A 20 10.49 6.00 18.95
N SER A 21 9.26 6.06 19.46
CA SER A 21 8.93 5.74 20.85
C SER A 21 8.08 4.48 20.91
N LYS A 22 8.37 3.63 21.90
CA LYS A 22 7.58 2.44 22.14
C LYS A 22 6.15 2.83 22.55
N LEU A 23 5.16 2.17 21.94
CA LEU A 23 3.75 2.28 22.32
C LEU A 23 3.52 1.60 23.68
N ASN A 24 2.31 1.73 24.21
CA ASN A 24 1.89 1.00 25.41
C ASN A 24 1.59 -0.49 25.11
N ARG A 25 2.44 -1.13 24.29
CA ARG A 25 2.47 -2.57 23.98
C ARG A 25 3.82 -2.94 23.40
N GLU A 26 4.14 -4.23 23.37
CA GLU A 26 5.32 -4.74 22.68
C GLU A 26 5.22 -4.50 21.17
N GLN A 27 6.36 -4.12 20.58
CA GLN A 27 6.55 -4.05 19.14
C GLN A 27 6.66 -5.46 18.55
N ASP A 28 6.27 -5.63 17.30
CA ASP A 28 6.43 -6.90 16.59
C ASP A 28 7.89 -7.14 16.21
N PHE A 29 8.63 -6.08 15.86
CA PHE A 29 10.06 -6.10 15.64
C PHE A 29 10.68 -4.70 15.75
N PHE A 30 12.01 -4.64 15.83
CA PHE A 30 12.77 -3.40 15.80
C PHE A 30 13.58 -3.35 14.51
N ALA A 31 13.41 -2.30 13.71
CA ALA A 31 14.04 -2.16 12.40
C ALA A 31 14.32 -0.69 12.08
N ALA A 32 15.49 -0.42 11.47
CA ALA A 32 15.92 0.93 11.08
C ALA A 32 15.76 1.99 12.19
N ASP A 33 16.03 1.61 13.45
CA ASP A 33 15.89 2.43 14.66
C ASP A 33 14.45 2.76 15.11
N TYR A 34 13.44 2.05 14.57
CA TYR A 34 12.04 2.20 14.95
C TYR A 34 11.48 0.95 15.65
N TYR A 35 10.56 1.18 16.59
CA TYR A 35 9.64 0.18 17.10
C TYR A 35 8.54 -0.02 16.06
N VAL A 36 8.46 -1.20 15.47
CA VAL A 36 7.54 -1.48 14.37
C VAL A 36 6.41 -2.39 14.81
N TYR A 37 5.20 -1.99 14.45
CA TYR A 37 3.95 -2.70 14.74
C TYR A 37 3.34 -3.15 13.42
N LYS A 38 3.14 -4.47 13.27
CA LYS A 38 2.37 -5.02 12.16
C LYS A 38 0.92 -4.56 12.31
N ARG A 39 0.31 -4.13 11.21
CA ARG A 39 -1.13 -3.93 11.18
C ARG A 39 -1.83 -5.28 11.42
N PRO A 40 -2.90 -5.35 12.24
CA PRO A 40 -3.61 -6.59 12.45
C PRO A 40 -4.01 -7.24 11.12
N TYR A 41 -3.94 -8.58 11.07
CA TYR A 41 -4.22 -9.40 9.88
C TYR A 41 -3.24 -9.24 8.71
N LEU A 42 -2.05 -8.68 8.94
CA LEU A 42 -1.05 -8.50 7.88
C LEU A 42 -0.64 -9.80 7.20
N ASP A 43 -0.39 -10.87 7.97
CA ASP A 43 0.10 -12.13 7.40
C ASP A 43 -0.98 -12.79 6.50
N ASP A 44 -2.26 -12.78 6.93
CA ASP A 44 -3.40 -13.25 6.14
C ASP A 44 -3.60 -12.41 4.86
N PHE A 45 -3.50 -11.10 4.99
CA PHE A 45 -3.60 -10.16 3.86
C PHE A 45 -2.51 -10.41 2.83
N LEU A 46 -1.25 -10.53 3.26
CA LEU A 46 -0.13 -10.78 2.35
C LEU A 46 -0.25 -12.14 1.67
N GLU A 47 -0.69 -13.18 2.39
CA GLU A 47 -0.93 -14.50 1.79
C GLU A 47 -1.99 -14.44 0.69
N TYR A 48 -3.11 -13.77 0.94
CA TYR A 48 -4.13 -13.54 -0.09
C TYR A 48 -3.56 -12.75 -1.29
N CYS A 49 -2.77 -11.70 -1.05
CA CYS A 49 -2.15 -10.91 -2.11
C CYS A 49 -1.23 -11.75 -3.01
N ARG A 50 -0.38 -12.61 -2.43
CA ARG A 50 0.56 -13.48 -3.16
C ARG A 50 -0.18 -14.42 -4.13
N GLN A 51 -1.28 -14.99 -3.65
CA GLN A 51 -2.06 -15.95 -4.42
C GLN A 51 -2.78 -15.28 -5.60
N ASN A 52 -3.18 -14.02 -5.46
CA ASN A 52 -4.14 -13.39 -6.38
C ASN A 52 -3.59 -12.26 -7.27
N PHE A 53 -2.45 -11.67 -6.91
CA PHE A 53 -1.90 -10.48 -7.59
C PHE A 53 -0.42 -10.64 -7.92
N PHE A 54 0.05 -9.84 -8.87
CA PHE A 54 1.47 -9.49 -8.95
C PHE A 54 1.73 -8.38 -7.92
N ILE A 55 2.75 -8.53 -7.08
CA ILE A 55 2.99 -7.59 -5.98
C ILE A 55 4.15 -6.65 -6.34
N SER A 56 3.98 -5.38 -5.99
CA SER A 56 5.04 -4.38 -5.96
C SER A 56 4.97 -3.56 -4.69
N ILE A 57 6.11 -3.03 -4.27
CA ILE A 57 6.17 -2.01 -3.22
C ILE A 57 6.43 -0.65 -3.86
N TRP A 58 5.69 0.37 -3.40
CA TRP A 58 6.07 1.75 -3.64
C TRP A 58 5.87 2.57 -2.37
N THR A 59 6.96 2.83 -1.65
CA THR A 59 6.97 3.66 -0.42
C THR A 59 7.61 5.03 -0.66
N SER A 60 7.21 6.01 0.13
CA SER A 60 7.89 7.32 0.21
C SER A 60 9.01 7.36 1.26
N ALA A 61 9.34 6.23 1.90
CA ALA A 61 10.52 6.07 2.74
C ALA A 61 11.79 5.86 1.91
N ASP A 62 12.97 6.03 2.52
CA ASP A 62 14.24 5.77 1.85
C ASP A 62 14.51 4.26 1.66
N ALA A 63 15.53 3.94 0.86
CA ALA A 63 15.85 2.58 0.48
C ALA A 63 16.36 1.71 1.63
N PHE A 64 17.06 2.29 2.60
CA PHE A 64 17.60 1.55 3.74
C PHE A 64 16.46 1.10 4.64
N TYR A 65 15.61 2.03 5.05
CA TYR A 65 14.42 1.75 5.83
C TYR A 65 13.52 0.73 5.16
N ALA A 66 13.14 0.97 3.89
CA ALA A 66 12.22 0.10 3.17
C ALA A 66 12.73 -1.35 3.08
N LYS A 67 14.03 -1.53 2.87
CA LYS A 67 14.65 -2.86 2.79
C LYS A 67 14.51 -3.63 4.10
N ASP A 68 14.77 -2.99 5.23
CA ASP A 68 14.69 -3.63 6.54
C ASP A 68 13.24 -3.99 6.91
N ILE A 69 12.28 -3.11 6.60
CA ILE A 69 10.85 -3.41 6.78
C ILE A 69 10.41 -4.58 5.90
N ILE A 70 10.74 -4.56 4.60
CA ILE A 70 10.34 -5.62 3.66
C ILE A 70 10.88 -6.97 4.13
N LYS A 71 12.15 -7.03 4.55
CA LYS A 71 12.77 -8.26 5.07
C LYS A 71 12.05 -8.80 6.32
N SER A 72 11.41 -7.93 7.09
CA SER A 72 10.74 -8.29 8.35
C SER A 72 9.30 -8.78 8.17
N ILE A 73 8.60 -8.34 7.11
CA ILE A 73 7.17 -8.65 6.91
C ILE A 73 6.88 -9.54 5.69
N PHE A 74 7.80 -9.65 4.74
CA PHE A 74 7.69 -10.54 3.57
C PHE A 74 8.57 -11.78 3.72
N LYS A 75 8.20 -12.85 3.01
CA LYS A 75 8.98 -14.10 2.95
C LYS A 75 10.16 -13.92 2.00
N GLU A 76 11.25 -14.67 2.21
CA GLU A 76 12.47 -14.56 1.39
C GLU A 76 12.22 -14.92 -0.08
N ASP A 77 11.26 -15.81 -0.36
CA ASP A 77 10.85 -16.24 -1.69
C ASP A 77 9.74 -15.38 -2.31
N ASP A 78 9.31 -14.30 -1.64
CA ASP A 78 8.32 -13.38 -2.20
C ASP A 78 8.88 -12.65 -3.42
N HIS A 79 8.14 -12.76 -4.53
CA HIS A 79 8.49 -12.12 -5.78
C HIS A 79 7.84 -10.75 -5.91
N PHE A 80 8.65 -9.71 -6.13
CA PHE A 80 8.19 -8.37 -6.44
C PHE A 80 8.48 -8.00 -7.90
N GLU A 81 7.48 -7.48 -8.59
CA GLU A 81 7.64 -6.92 -9.94
C GLU A 81 8.56 -5.69 -9.93
N PHE A 82 8.49 -4.91 -8.84
CA PHE A 82 9.44 -3.87 -8.47
C PHE A 82 9.27 -3.46 -7.00
N ILE A 83 10.36 -2.93 -6.43
CA ILE A 83 10.38 -2.22 -5.16
C ILE A 83 10.86 -0.80 -5.45
N TRP A 84 9.99 0.17 -5.21
CA TRP A 84 10.26 1.59 -5.40
C TRP A 84 10.18 2.32 -4.07
N THR A 85 11.16 3.18 -3.83
CA THR A 85 11.28 3.99 -2.61
C THR A 85 11.15 5.46 -2.97
N ARG A 86 11.43 6.35 -2.01
CA ARG A 86 11.44 7.81 -2.18
C ARG A 86 12.20 8.27 -3.42
N GLU A 87 13.30 7.61 -3.75
CA GLU A 87 14.12 7.91 -4.94
C GLU A 87 13.33 7.78 -6.26
N LYS A 88 12.29 6.95 -6.28
CA LYS A 88 11.41 6.80 -7.44
C LYS A 88 10.16 7.66 -7.36
N CYS A 89 9.95 8.44 -6.30
CA CYS A 89 8.94 9.49 -6.27
C CYS A 89 9.36 10.67 -7.17
N THR A 90 8.44 11.59 -7.39
CA THR A 90 8.69 12.88 -8.07
C THR A 90 8.38 13.97 -7.06
N ASN A 91 9.36 14.82 -6.75
CA ASN A 91 9.15 15.95 -5.86
C ASN A 91 8.17 16.93 -6.50
N TYR A 92 7.07 17.17 -5.82
CA TYR A 92 6.05 18.12 -6.22
C TYR A 92 5.98 19.21 -5.17
N PHE A 93 6.05 20.47 -5.59
CA PHE A 93 5.89 21.60 -4.68
C PHE A 93 4.41 21.86 -4.44
N ASP A 94 3.96 21.65 -3.21
CA ASP A 94 2.64 22.01 -2.75
C ASP A 94 2.61 23.50 -2.39
N GLN A 95 1.73 24.26 -3.04
CA GLN A 95 1.65 25.72 -2.84
C GLN A 95 0.86 26.11 -1.60
N GLU A 96 -0.02 25.24 -1.09
CA GLU A 96 -0.84 25.51 0.08
C GLU A 96 -0.01 25.36 1.36
N PHE A 97 0.79 24.30 1.44
CA PHE A 97 1.64 24.01 2.59
C PHE A 97 3.10 24.48 2.44
N LEU A 98 3.46 25.02 1.26
CA LEU A 98 4.79 25.52 0.94
C LEU A 98 5.91 24.47 1.13
N GLU A 99 5.60 23.21 0.82
CA GLU A 99 6.50 22.08 1.02
C GLU A 99 6.60 21.17 -0.21
N TYR A 100 7.66 20.36 -0.26
CA TYR A 100 7.81 19.35 -1.32
C TYR A 100 7.24 18.00 -0.86
N ILE A 101 6.25 17.52 -1.59
CA ILE A 101 5.62 16.22 -1.38
C ILE A 101 6.21 15.19 -2.37
N PRO A 102 6.64 14.01 -1.90
CA PRO A 102 7.08 12.92 -2.77
C PRO A 102 5.87 12.25 -3.43
N VAL A 103 5.62 12.57 -4.70
CA VAL A 103 4.48 12.04 -5.46
C VAL A 103 4.85 10.75 -6.20
N LYS A 104 4.01 9.72 -6.07
CA LYS A 104 4.16 8.41 -6.73
C LYS A 104 3.59 8.46 -8.15
N ASN A 105 4.32 8.99 -9.15
CA ASN A 105 3.78 9.22 -10.50
C ASN A 105 3.61 7.94 -11.35
N PHE A 106 2.37 7.49 -11.60
CA PHE A 106 2.06 6.21 -12.28
C PHE A 106 2.44 6.17 -13.76
N LYS A 107 2.84 7.30 -14.36
CA LYS A 107 3.52 7.27 -15.66
C LYS A 107 4.76 6.36 -15.60
N LYS A 108 5.45 6.28 -14.45
CA LYS A 108 6.59 5.37 -14.25
C LYS A 108 6.18 3.90 -14.35
N ILE A 109 5.02 3.53 -13.78
CA ILE A 109 4.46 2.16 -13.87
C ILE A 109 4.09 1.85 -15.33
N LYS A 110 3.40 2.78 -16.00
CA LYS A 110 3.05 2.65 -17.42
C LYS A 110 4.29 2.47 -18.30
N ASN A 111 5.34 3.25 -18.06
CA ASN A 111 6.61 3.15 -18.79
C ASN A 111 7.35 1.82 -18.54
N LYS A 112 7.10 1.13 -17.41
CA LYS A 112 7.61 -0.22 -17.13
C LYS A 112 6.80 -1.31 -17.86
N GLY A 113 5.69 -0.96 -18.51
CA GLY A 113 4.91 -1.85 -19.36
C GLY A 113 3.60 -2.37 -18.75
N TYR A 114 3.20 -1.89 -17.58
CA TYR A 114 1.89 -2.27 -17.00
C TYR A 114 0.78 -1.37 -17.54
N ASP A 115 -0.36 -1.98 -17.87
CA ASP A 115 -1.58 -1.25 -18.18
C ASP A 115 -2.23 -0.78 -16.87
N LEU A 116 -2.38 0.55 -16.73
CA LEU A 116 -2.99 1.17 -15.56
C LEU A 116 -4.46 0.77 -15.37
N ASN A 117 -5.14 0.22 -16.37
CA ASN A 117 -6.48 -0.36 -16.17
C ASN A 117 -6.45 -1.60 -15.25
N HIS A 118 -5.28 -2.21 -15.07
CA HIS A 118 -5.06 -3.42 -14.28
C HIS A 118 -4.08 -3.20 -13.12
N VAL A 119 -3.91 -1.94 -12.67
CA VAL A 119 -3.08 -1.58 -11.52
C VAL A 119 -3.98 -1.11 -10.38
N ILE A 120 -3.81 -1.70 -9.20
CA ILE A 120 -4.43 -1.26 -7.95
C ILE A 120 -3.30 -0.74 -7.05
N CYS A 121 -3.51 0.38 -6.37
CA CYS A 121 -2.57 0.87 -5.39
C CYS A 121 -3.26 1.08 -4.04
N LEU A 122 -2.65 0.56 -2.98
CA LEU A 122 -3.10 0.75 -1.60
C LEU A 122 -2.13 1.71 -0.91
N ASP A 123 -2.67 2.81 -0.40
CA ASP A 123 -1.92 3.88 0.23
C ASP A 123 -2.88 4.71 1.08
N ASP A 124 -2.43 5.23 2.22
CA ASP A 124 -3.24 6.03 3.14
C ASP A 124 -3.29 7.52 2.73
N SER A 125 -2.31 7.95 1.92
CA SER A 125 -1.92 9.33 1.65
C SER A 125 -2.32 9.78 0.23
N PRO A 126 -3.58 10.24 0.01
CA PRO A 126 -4.06 10.61 -1.33
C PRO A 126 -3.26 11.74 -1.99
N GLU A 127 -2.64 12.63 -1.22
CA GLU A 127 -1.77 13.71 -1.70
C GLU A 127 -0.52 13.21 -2.43
N LYS A 128 -0.01 12.01 -2.07
CA LYS A 128 1.08 11.35 -2.80
C LYS A 128 0.65 10.84 -4.18
N HIS A 129 -0.65 10.85 -4.48
CA HIS A 129 -1.26 10.33 -5.72
C HIS A 129 -1.94 11.39 -6.58
N ILE A 130 -1.71 12.68 -6.35
CA ILE A 130 -2.36 13.79 -7.09
C ILE A 130 -2.21 13.76 -8.63
N LYS A 131 -1.26 12.97 -9.16
CA LYS A 131 -1.05 12.78 -10.61
C LYS A 131 -1.66 11.48 -11.15
N ASN A 132 -2.32 10.69 -10.30
CA ASN A 132 -2.88 9.39 -10.63
C ASN A 132 -4.40 9.40 -10.42
N TYR A 133 -5.14 9.18 -11.50
CA TYR A 133 -6.60 9.15 -11.43
C TYR A 133 -7.12 7.71 -11.55
N GLY A 134 -7.83 7.27 -10.52
CA GLY A 134 -8.65 6.05 -10.52
C GLY A 134 -7.97 4.78 -10.00
N ASN A 135 -6.67 4.77 -9.73
CA ASN A 135 -5.95 3.56 -9.29
C ASN A 135 -5.85 3.38 -7.77
N LEU A 136 -5.93 4.48 -7.02
CA LEU A 136 -5.78 4.49 -5.57
C LEU A 136 -7.03 3.92 -4.88
N VAL A 137 -6.84 2.89 -4.07
CA VAL A 137 -7.72 2.52 -2.96
C VAL A 137 -7.12 3.17 -1.72
N ARG A 138 -7.74 4.27 -1.27
CA ARG A 138 -7.30 4.94 -0.05
C ARG A 138 -7.60 4.05 1.15
N VAL A 139 -6.59 3.71 1.93
CA VAL A 139 -6.77 2.96 3.17
C VAL A 139 -6.89 3.93 4.34
N LYS A 140 -7.57 3.49 5.41
CA LYS A 140 -7.49 4.17 6.70
C LYS A 140 -6.04 4.08 7.19
N PRO A 141 -5.41 5.18 7.62
CA PRO A 141 -4.06 5.12 8.18
C PRO A 141 -4.03 4.27 9.46
N TYR A 142 -2.90 3.65 9.72
CA TYR A 142 -2.66 2.77 10.86
C TYR A 142 -1.61 3.36 11.80
N PHE A 143 -1.93 3.48 13.08
CA PHE A 143 -1.06 4.09 14.10
C PHE A 143 -0.80 3.14 15.28
N GLY A 144 -0.91 1.82 15.06
CA GLY A 144 -0.65 0.82 16.08
C GLY A 144 -1.87 0.28 16.82
N GLU A 145 -3.10 0.61 16.38
CA GLU A 145 -4.34 0.18 17.02
C GLU A 145 -4.55 -1.35 16.93
N VAL A 146 -4.74 -2.02 18.06
CA VAL A 146 -4.88 -3.49 18.11
C VAL A 146 -6.21 -4.00 17.55
N GLU A 147 -7.26 -3.19 17.63
CA GLU A 147 -8.60 -3.51 17.12
C GLU A 147 -8.81 -3.12 15.64
N ASP A 148 -7.75 -2.68 14.94
CA ASP A 148 -7.85 -2.37 13.50
C ASP A 148 -8.16 -3.63 12.69
N ASN A 149 -9.03 -3.48 11.70
CA ASN A 149 -9.50 -4.56 10.83
C ASN A 149 -9.52 -4.16 9.35
N GLU A 150 -8.82 -3.08 8.99
CA GLU A 150 -8.78 -2.56 7.62
C GLU A 150 -8.27 -3.61 6.63
N LEU A 151 -7.23 -4.38 7.00
CA LEU A 151 -6.65 -5.37 6.09
C LEU A 151 -7.63 -6.50 5.77
N LEU A 152 -8.49 -6.92 6.71
CA LEU A 152 -9.56 -7.88 6.43
C LEU A 152 -10.58 -7.32 5.43
N PHE A 153 -11.00 -6.07 5.62
CA PHE A 153 -11.92 -5.42 4.68
C PHE A 153 -11.28 -5.23 3.30
N LEU A 154 -9.98 -4.96 3.25
CA LEU A 154 -9.23 -4.87 1.99
C LEU A 154 -9.18 -6.20 1.25
N ILE A 155 -9.04 -7.34 1.95
CA ILE A 155 -9.13 -8.66 1.29
C ILE A 155 -10.47 -8.79 0.55
N GLU A 156 -11.58 -8.51 1.23
CA GLU A 156 -12.92 -8.61 0.62
C GLU A 156 -13.12 -7.62 -0.53
N TYR A 157 -12.56 -6.41 -0.42
CA TYR A 157 -12.64 -5.45 -1.51
C TYR A 157 -11.77 -5.82 -2.70
N LEU A 158 -10.57 -6.34 -2.46
CA LEU A 158 -9.66 -6.82 -3.49
C LEU A 158 -10.24 -8.02 -4.25
N LYS A 159 -11.01 -8.91 -3.60
CA LYS A 159 -11.78 -9.97 -4.29
C LYS A 159 -12.73 -9.39 -5.34
N LYS A 160 -13.39 -8.26 -5.05
CA LYS A 160 -14.26 -7.58 -6.04
C LYS A 160 -13.43 -6.97 -7.16
N LEU A 161 -12.40 -6.20 -6.82
CA LEU A 161 -11.54 -5.53 -7.81
C LEU A 161 -10.76 -6.51 -8.70
N GLN A 162 -10.52 -7.74 -8.25
CA GLN A 162 -9.85 -8.77 -9.02
C GLN A 162 -10.53 -9.04 -10.37
N PHE A 163 -11.85 -8.88 -10.47
CA PHE A 163 -12.64 -9.18 -11.68
C PHE A 163 -12.99 -7.93 -12.50
N GLU A 164 -12.60 -6.75 -12.05
CA GLU A 164 -12.89 -5.51 -12.77
C GLU A 164 -12.01 -5.37 -14.01
N ILE A 165 -12.63 -5.13 -15.17
CA ILE A 165 -11.90 -5.00 -16.44
C ILE A 165 -11.03 -3.73 -16.43
N ASN A 166 -11.55 -2.64 -15.85
CA ASN A 166 -10.85 -1.38 -15.75
C ASN A 166 -10.96 -0.81 -14.34
N ILE A 167 -9.88 -0.96 -13.58
CA ILE A 167 -9.79 -0.43 -12.22
C ILE A 167 -10.06 1.07 -12.20
N ARG A 168 -9.64 1.84 -13.21
CA ARG A 168 -9.65 3.31 -13.14
C ARG A 168 -11.03 3.95 -13.16
N ILE A 169 -12.07 3.21 -13.58
CA ILE A 169 -13.45 3.71 -13.62
C ILE A 169 -14.26 3.31 -12.38
N VAL A 170 -13.75 2.40 -11.55
CA VAL A 170 -14.44 1.97 -10.31
C VAL A 170 -14.38 3.09 -9.28
N GLU A 171 -15.54 3.49 -8.74
CA GLU A 171 -15.62 4.41 -7.60
C GLU A 171 -15.09 3.72 -6.34
N LYS A 172 -14.01 4.25 -5.77
CA LYS A 172 -13.33 3.68 -4.59
C LYS A 172 -13.54 4.51 -3.34
N ARG A 173 -14.09 5.73 -3.43
CA ARG A 173 -14.37 6.53 -2.24
C ARG A 173 -15.45 5.85 -1.42
N GLY A 174 -15.20 5.73 -0.12
CA GLY A 174 -16.12 5.03 0.78
C GLY A 174 -16.22 3.53 0.53
N TRP A 175 -15.23 2.91 -0.14
CA TRP A 175 -15.24 1.48 -0.46
C TRP A 175 -15.53 0.58 0.75
N ARG A 176 -15.07 1.00 1.94
CA ARG A 176 -15.32 0.31 3.22
C ARG A 176 -16.82 0.10 3.48
N ASN A 177 -17.66 1.08 3.15
CA ASN A 177 -19.11 0.99 3.31
C ASN A 177 -19.74 -0.09 2.41
N PHE A 178 -19.13 -0.38 1.26
CA PHE A 178 -19.62 -1.41 0.34
C PHE A 178 -19.34 -2.85 0.85
N ILE A 179 -18.40 -2.99 1.79
CA ILE A 179 -18.05 -4.26 2.42
C ILE A 179 -18.82 -4.44 3.73
N SER A 180 -18.88 -3.41 4.58
CA SER A 180 -19.60 -3.46 5.87
C SER A 180 -21.09 -3.78 5.75
N ASN A 181 -21.74 -3.45 4.63
CA ASN A 181 -23.16 -3.75 4.40
C ASN A 181 -23.45 -5.22 4.03
N HIS A 182 -22.42 -6.08 3.96
CA HIS A 182 -22.55 -7.51 3.64
C HIS A 182 -21.96 -8.43 4.72
N ALA A 183 -21.65 -7.89 5.91
CA ALA A 183 -21.17 -8.63 7.07
C ALA A 183 -22.26 -8.77 8.13
#